data_AF-A0A3N5UG36-F1
#
_entry.id   AF-A0A3N5UG36-F1
#
_cell.length_a   1.000
_cell.length_b   1.000
_cell.length_c   1.000
_cell.angle_alpha   90.00
_cell.angle_beta   90.00
_cell.angle_gamma   90.00
#
_symmetry.space_group_name_H-M   'P 1'
#
loop_
_entity.id
_entity.type
_entity.pdbx_description
1 polymer ?
#
loop_
_entity_poly.entity_id
_entity_poly.type
_entity_poly.pdbx_seq_one_letter_code
_entity_poly.pdbx_strand_id
1 'polypeptide(L)'
;DEKVEEKTWVSPFLGFTESTIVLGSVVILFAAFVVVQFQYFFGGQANIHIAGYTFSEYARKGFGELVTVAFFSLLLLLGLGAITRRETENQRRTFSILGIGLVGLLIVMLIAAFQRLGLYEAAYGFSRLRTYTHVFMLWLGLLLVAVVILEIRRRERNIGLAMVLASLGFVISLSVLNVDAFIVKQNIQRETQSATDKTFAQGRADLDAQYFLDLSDDAIPPLVNAFHSKSLPASVKEKIGAALTCKQYEREQDERKVPWQAFHFSRLNADIAFKQVNKELDTYKITTTDGSRQVETPGGEEFPCYQYYYD
;
A
#
# COMPACT_ATOMS: atom_id res chain seq x y z
N ASP A 1 -1.49 -30.38 -44.77
CA ASP A 1 -0.21 -29.85 -44.29
C ASP A 1 -0.32 -28.37 -44.01
N GLU A 2 -0.25 -27.99 -42.74
CA GLU A 2 0.51 -26.84 -42.25
C GLU A 2 0.45 -26.87 -40.72
N LYS A 3 1.46 -27.49 -40.10
CA LYS A 3 1.71 -27.28 -38.67
C LYS A 3 2.18 -25.84 -38.54
N VAL A 4 1.35 -24.97 -38.00
CA VAL A 4 1.76 -23.63 -37.59
C VAL A 4 2.90 -23.81 -36.59
N GLU A 5 4.14 -23.65 -37.05
CA GLU A 5 5.31 -23.59 -36.20
C GLU A 5 5.14 -22.38 -35.28
N GLU A 6 4.72 -22.67 -34.05
CA GLU A 6 4.64 -21.68 -32.99
C GLU A 6 6.06 -21.22 -32.65
N LYS A 7 6.48 -20.14 -33.31
CA LYS A 7 7.75 -19.46 -33.06
C LYS A 7 7.74 -18.87 -31.65
N THR A 8 8.31 -19.58 -30.69
CA THR A 8 8.65 -19.03 -29.38
C THR A 8 9.68 -17.91 -29.58
N TRP A 9 9.40 -16.73 -29.03
CA TRP A 9 10.19 -15.52 -29.27
C TRP A 9 11.59 -15.56 -28.61
N VAL A 10 11.80 -16.54 -27.72
CA VAL A 10 13.08 -16.80 -27.05
C VAL A 10 13.50 -18.23 -27.36
N SER A 11 14.66 -18.40 -27.98
CA SER A 11 15.24 -19.73 -28.19
C SER A 11 15.69 -20.28 -26.83
N PRO A 12 15.17 -21.43 -26.37
CA PRO A 12 15.56 -21.96 -25.09
C PRO A 12 17.03 -22.40 -25.15
N PHE A 13 17.87 -21.85 -24.27
CA PHE A 13 19.32 -22.09 -24.26
C PHE A 13 19.81 -22.77 -22.97
N LEU A 14 19.07 -22.64 -21.87
CA LEU A 14 19.44 -23.21 -20.57
C LEU A 14 19.09 -24.70 -20.48
N GLY A 15 20.01 -25.47 -19.90
CA GLY A 15 19.80 -26.87 -19.60
C GLY A 15 18.74 -27.08 -18.51
N PHE A 16 18.05 -28.23 -18.56
CA PHE A 16 17.09 -28.62 -17.52
C PHE A 16 17.74 -28.71 -16.13
N THR A 17 18.95 -29.27 -16.06
CA THR A 17 19.72 -29.43 -14.83
C THR A 17 20.07 -28.10 -14.19
N GLU A 18 20.58 -27.14 -14.96
CA GLU A 18 20.91 -25.78 -14.49
C GLU A 18 19.69 -25.07 -13.92
N SER A 19 18.58 -25.10 -14.67
CA SER A 19 17.33 -24.46 -14.27
C SER A 19 16.76 -25.07 -12.98
N THR A 20 16.86 -26.39 -12.85
CA THR A 20 16.39 -27.12 -11.66
C THR A 20 17.26 -26.83 -10.43
N ILE A 21 18.59 -26.73 -10.60
CA ILE A 21 19.51 -26.38 -9.52
C ILE A 21 19.22 -24.96 -9.01
N VAL A 22 19.07 -23.99 -9.91
CA VAL A 22 18.75 -22.60 -9.53
C VAL A 22 17.41 -22.56 -8.80
N LEU A 23 16.35 -23.11 -9.41
CA LEU A 23 15.01 -23.07 -8.83
C LEU A 23 14.95 -23.81 -7.50
N GLY A 24 15.55 -24.99 -7.41
CA GLY A 24 15.63 -25.78 -6.19
C GLY A 24 16.40 -25.06 -5.07
N SER A 25 17.49 -24.35 -5.39
CA SER A 25 18.26 -23.59 -4.40
C SER A 25 17.43 -22.43 -3.82
N VAL A 26 16.68 -21.71 -4.66
CA VAL A 26 15.78 -20.63 -4.21
C VAL A 26 14.65 -21.18 -3.35
N VAL A 27 14.06 -22.32 -3.74
CA VAL A 27 13.01 -22.98 -2.94
C VAL A 27 13.53 -23.35 -1.56
N ILE A 28 14.72 -23.95 -1.47
CA ILE A 28 15.35 -24.31 -0.18
C ILE A 28 15.61 -23.05 0.66
N LEU A 29 16.16 -22.00 0.06
CA LEU A 29 16.42 -20.73 0.74
C LEU A 29 15.13 -20.13 1.32
N PHE A 30 14.07 -20.05 0.52
CA PHE A 30 12.80 -19.49 0.97
C PHE A 30 12.08 -20.39 1.96
N ALA A 31 12.20 -21.71 1.84
CA ALA A 31 11.67 -22.63 2.83
C ALA A 31 12.35 -22.41 4.19
N ALA A 32 13.69 -22.31 4.22
CA ALA A 32 14.44 -22.00 5.44
C ALA A 32 14.01 -20.64 6.03
N PHE A 33 13.89 -19.63 5.18
CA PHE A 33 13.45 -18.28 5.60
C PHE A 33 12.02 -18.29 6.18
N VAL A 34 11.09 -19.00 5.53
CA VAL A 34 9.71 -19.16 6.01
C VAL A 34 9.68 -19.90 7.35
N VAL A 35 10.47 -20.96 7.53
CA VAL A 35 10.59 -21.67 8.82
C VAL A 35 11.04 -20.74 9.93
N VAL A 36 12.05 -19.91 9.67
CA VAL A 36 12.50 -18.88 10.64
C VAL A 36 11.37 -17.90 10.94
N GLN A 37 10.65 -17.39 9.93
CA GLN A 37 9.52 -16.49 10.15
C GLN A 37 8.41 -17.11 10.99
N PHE A 38 8.06 -18.39 10.75
CA PHE A 38 7.08 -19.11 11.56
C PHE A 38 7.53 -19.22 13.02
N GLN A 39 8.81 -19.50 13.28
CA GLN A 39 9.35 -19.54 14.63
C GLN A 39 9.30 -18.17 15.32
N TYR A 40 9.55 -17.06 14.60
CA TYR A 40 9.36 -15.72 15.16
C TYR A 40 7.89 -15.41 15.45
N PHE A 41 6.98 -15.85 14.59
CA PHE A 41 5.55 -15.56 14.73
C PHE A 41 4.88 -16.37 15.85
N PHE A 42 5.20 -17.67 15.96
CA PHE A 42 4.64 -18.57 16.99
C PHE A 42 5.49 -18.65 18.26
N GLY A 43 6.78 -18.35 18.18
CA GLY A 43 7.74 -18.43 19.28
C GLY A 43 7.73 -17.22 20.22
N GLY A 44 6.76 -16.31 20.12
CA GLY A 44 6.63 -15.30 21.17
C GLY A 44 5.45 -14.36 21.04
N GLN A 45 4.40 -14.58 21.83
CA GLN A 45 3.87 -13.51 22.69
C GLN A 45 4.72 -13.39 23.97
N ALA A 46 5.46 -14.45 24.33
CA ALA A 46 6.36 -14.50 25.50
C ALA A 46 7.76 -13.90 25.25
N ASN A 47 8.24 -13.84 24.00
CA ASN A 47 9.59 -13.35 23.67
C ASN A 47 9.63 -11.90 23.15
N ILE A 48 8.49 -11.30 22.79
CA ILE A 48 8.43 -9.91 22.32
C ILE A 48 8.75 -8.94 23.48
N HIS A 49 8.52 -9.35 24.74
CA HIS A 49 8.92 -8.58 25.92
C HIS A 49 10.39 -8.74 26.32
N ILE A 50 11.14 -9.69 25.74
CA ILE A 50 12.50 -10.05 26.24
C ILE A 50 13.62 -9.40 25.42
N ALA A 51 13.34 -8.90 24.21
CA ALA A 51 14.38 -8.38 23.31
C ALA A 51 14.46 -6.84 23.20
N GLY A 52 13.70 -6.08 23.99
CA GLY A 52 13.77 -4.60 23.97
C GLY A 52 13.32 -3.93 22.66
N TYR A 53 12.92 -4.69 21.64
CA TYR A 53 12.30 -4.17 20.42
C TYR A 53 10.85 -3.79 20.72
N THR A 54 10.56 -2.50 20.64
CA THR A 54 9.17 -2.03 20.62
C THR A 54 8.49 -2.54 19.35
N PHE A 55 7.21 -2.91 19.40
CA PHE A 55 6.39 -3.36 18.27
C PHE A 55 6.57 -2.50 16.99
N SER A 56 6.88 -1.21 17.19
CA SER A 56 7.23 -0.19 16.18
C SER A 56 8.49 -0.50 15.33
N GLU A 57 9.53 -1.13 15.89
CA GLU A 57 10.76 -1.44 15.14
C GLU A 57 10.59 -2.66 14.23
N TYR A 58 9.86 -3.68 14.69
CA TYR A 58 9.50 -4.84 13.88
C TYR A 58 8.59 -4.46 12.69
N ALA A 59 7.67 -3.50 12.90
CA ALA A 59 6.82 -2.99 11.83
C ALA A 59 7.62 -2.19 10.79
N ARG A 60 8.65 -1.44 11.21
CA ARG A 60 9.36 -0.46 10.36
C ARG A 60 10.22 -1.05 9.25
N LYS A 61 10.64 -2.31 9.34
CA LYS A 61 11.55 -2.93 8.35
C LYS A 61 11.06 -4.29 7.87
N GLY A 62 11.28 -4.58 6.59
CA GLY A 62 11.15 -5.92 6.02
C GLY A 62 9.94 -6.17 5.10
N PHE A 63 8.81 -5.48 5.23
CA PHE A 63 7.68 -5.74 4.31
C PHE A 63 8.03 -5.37 2.86
N GLY A 64 8.68 -4.22 2.64
CA GLY A 64 9.10 -3.79 1.29
C GLY A 64 10.12 -4.75 0.67
N GLU A 65 11.04 -5.29 1.50
CA GLU A 65 12.01 -6.31 1.09
C GLU A 65 11.30 -7.60 0.67
N LEU A 66 10.32 -8.06 1.45
CA LEU A 66 9.52 -9.26 1.11
C LEU A 66 8.75 -9.10 -0.21
N VAL A 67 8.14 -7.94 -0.43
CA VAL A 67 7.44 -7.63 -1.68
C VAL A 67 8.41 -7.62 -2.86
N THR A 68 9.59 -7.02 -2.67
CA THR A 68 10.66 -6.96 -3.68
C THR A 68 11.15 -8.37 -4.03
N VAL A 69 11.41 -9.20 -3.02
CA VAL A 69 11.81 -10.61 -3.21
C VAL A 69 10.73 -11.38 -3.95
N ALA A 70 9.45 -11.22 -3.60
CA ALA A 70 8.36 -11.90 -4.29
C ALA A 70 8.25 -11.48 -5.77
N PHE A 71 8.41 -10.19 -6.06
CA PHE A 71 8.41 -9.68 -7.42
C PHE A 71 9.56 -10.25 -8.26
N PHE A 72 10.80 -10.18 -7.77
CA PHE A 72 11.96 -10.72 -8.51
C PHE A 72 11.92 -12.25 -8.63
N SER A 73 11.37 -12.94 -7.63
CA SER A 73 11.21 -14.40 -7.68
C SER A 73 10.18 -14.83 -8.71
N LEU A 74 9.10 -14.05 -8.89
CA LEU A 74 8.16 -14.25 -9.98
C LEU A 74 8.86 -14.03 -11.33
N LEU A 75 9.63 -12.96 -11.50
CA LEU A 75 10.40 -12.73 -12.73
C LEU A 75 11.39 -13.86 -13.02
N LEU A 76 12.09 -14.36 -11.99
CA LEU A 76 12.98 -15.51 -12.09
C LEU A 76 12.22 -16.76 -12.57
N LEU A 77 11.08 -17.07 -11.94
CA LEU A 77 10.26 -18.22 -12.30
C LEU A 77 9.77 -18.14 -13.76
N LEU A 78 9.29 -16.98 -14.18
CA LEU A 78 8.84 -16.75 -15.56
C LEU A 78 9.99 -16.78 -16.56
N GLY A 79 11.13 -16.18 -16.22
CA GLY A 79 12.33 -16.17 -17.06
C GLY A 79 12.90 -17.57 -17.27
N LEU A 80 13.04 -18.35 -16.19
CA LEU A 80 13.41 -19.77 -16.28
C LEU A 80 12.35 -20.53 -17.08
N GLY A 81 11.07 -20.30 -16.82
CA GLY A 81 9.97 -20.92 -17.56
C GLY A 81 10.03 -20.71 -19.08
N ALA A 82 10.42 -19.51 -19.52
CA ALA A 82 10.54 -19.17 -20.93
C ALA A 82 11.80 -19.72 -21.62
N ILE A 83 12.88 -19.97 -20.87
CA ILE A 83 14.21 -20.27 -21.44
C ILE A 83 14.61 -21.75 -21.26
N THR A 84 14.02 -22.48 -20.31
CA THR A 84 14.36 -23.89 -20.07
C THR A 84 13.81 -24.81 -21.16
N ARG A 85 14.68 -25.62 -21.79
CA ARG A 85 14.23 -26.74 -22.65
C ARG A 85 13.66 -27.87 -21.78
N ARG A 86 12.45 -28.33 -22.12
CA ARG A 86 11.75 -29.43 -21.43
C ARG A 86 11.36 -30.48 -22.45
N GLU A 87 12.18 -31.51 -22.61
CA GLU A 87 11.96 -32.54 -23.65
C GLU A 87 11.21 -33.77 -23.14
N THR A 88 11.15 -33.98 -21.82
CA THR A 88 10.46 -35.13 -21.21
C THR A 88 9.34 -34.70 -20.25
N GLU A 89 8.25 -35.49 -20.20
CA GLU A 89 7.13 -35.24 -19.25
C GLU A 89 7.60 -35.25 -17.79
N ASN A 90 8.61 -36.05 -17.44
CA ASN A 90 9.16 -36.11 -16.09
C ASN A 90 9.91 -34.82 -15.72
N GLN A 91 10.71 -34.27 -16.64
CA GLN A 91 11.36 -32.96 -16.46
C GLN A 91 10.34 -31.85 -16.26
N ARG A 92 9.27 -31.83 -17.08
CA ARG A 92 8.19 -30.86 -16.94
C ARG A 92 7.49 -30.96 -15.59
N ARG A 93 7.21 -32.17 -15.12
CA ARG A 93 6.57 -32.40 -13.82
C ARG A 93 7.43 -31.90 -12.67
N THR A 94 8.73 -32.19 -12.68
CA THR A 94 9.66 -31.71 -11.64
C THR A 94 9.73 -30.19 -11.60
N PHE A 95 9.84 -29.53 -12.75
CA PHE A 95 9.84 -28.07 -12.82
C PHE A 95 8.53 -27.48 -12.29
N SER A 96 7.39 -28.06 -12.69
CA SER A 96 6.07 -27.62 -12.23
C SER A 96 5.92 -27.75 -10.72
N ILE A 97 6.35 -28.86 -10.12
CA ILE A 97 6.33 -29.06 -8.66
C ILE A 97 7.19 -28.00 -7.96
N LEU A 98 8.41 -27.76 -8.44
CA LEU A 98 9.29 -26.74 -7.87
C LEU A 98 8.72 -25.33 -8.01
N GLY A 99 8.13 -25.00 -9.17
CA GLY A 99 7.47 -23.73 -9.41
C GLY A 99 6.26 -23.50 -8.52
N ILE A 100 5.39 -24.52 -8.36
CA ILE A 100 4.25 -24.47 -7.44
C ILE A 100 4.72 -24.32 -5.99
N GLY A 101 5.77 -25.07 -5.59
CA GLY A 101 6.37 -24.95 -4.28
C GLY A 101 6.93 -23.56 -4.01
N LEU A 102 7.66 -22.99 -4.98
CA LEU A 102 8.18 -21.62 -4.91
C LEU A 102 7.05 -20.61 -4.72
N VAL A 103 6.01 -20.69 -5.56
CA VAL A 103 4.86 -19.78 -5.46
C VAL A 103 4.15 -19.93 -4.10
N GLY A 104 3.99 -21.16 -3.60
CA GLY A 104 3.43 -21.39 -2.26
C GLY A 104 4.21 -20.66 -1.17
N LEU A 105 5.55 -20.73 -1.19
CA LEU A 105 6.41 -20.01 -0.25
C LEU A 105 6.28 -18.49 -0.40
N LEU A 106 6.22 -17.98 -1.63
CA LEU A 106 6.02 -16.55 -1.90
C LEU A 106 4.69 -16.04 -1.37
N ILE A 107 3.60 -16.81 -1.50
CA ILE A 107 2.29 -16.45 -0.94
C ILE A 107 2.37 -16.35 0.58
N VAL A 108 3.02 -17.30 1.26
CA VAL A 108 3.22 -17.23 2.71
C VAL A 108 4.01 -15.98 3.09
N MET A 109 5.08 -15.66 2.37
CA MET A 109 5.87 -14.45 2.60
C MET A 109 5.06 -13.16 2.37
N LEU A 110 4.20 -13.12 1.35
CA LEU A 110 3.32 -11.98 1.08
C LEU A 110 2.26 -11.80 2.16
N ILE A 111 1.68 -12.89 2.69
CA ILE A 111 0.74 -12.82 3.82
C ILE A 111 1.44 -12.22 5.04
N ALA A 112 2.67 -12.67 5.34
CA ALA A 112 3.46 -12.11 6.43
C ALA A 112 3.77 -10.61 6.21
N ALA A 113 4.14 -10.22 5.00
CA ALA A 113 4.37 -8.81 4.63
C ALA A 113 3.10 -7.97 4.79
N PHE A 114 1.94 -8.49 4.37
CA PHE A 114 0.65 -7.83 4.46
C PHE A 114 0.25 -7.57 5.92
N GLN A 115 0.44 -8.55 6.81
CA GLN A 115 0.17 -8.39 8.24
C GLN A 115 1.10 -7.35 8.88
N ARG A 116 2.40 -7.37 8.54
CA ARG A 116 3.36 -6.36 9.04
C ARG A 116 3.00 -4.95 8.62
N LEU A 117 2.59 -4.76 7.36
CA LEU A 117 2.18 -3.45 6.85
C LEU A 117 0.90 -2.95 7.53
N GLY A 118 -0.11 -3.81 7.70
CA GLY A 118 -1.34 -3.44 8.40
C GLY A 118 -1.09 -3.05 9.87
N LEU A 119 -0.14 -3.73 10.54
CA LEU A 119 0.27 -3.37 11.89
C LEU A 119 1.02 -2.03 11.93
N TYR A 120 1.86 -1.76 10.93
CA TYR A 120 2.49 -0.46 10.76
C TYR A 120 1.44 0.65 10.59
N GLU A 121 0.48 0.46 9.70
CA GLU A 121 -0.59 1.43 9.43
C GLU A 121 -1.49 1.64 10.64
N ALA A 122 -1.71 0.58 11.44
CA ALA A 122 -2.35 0.73 12.73
C ALA A 122 -1.50 1.62 13.66
N ALA A 123 -0.19 1.42 13.78
CA ALA A 123 0.64 2.19 14.71
C ALA A 123 0.88 3.65 14.29
N TYR A 124 1.09 3.90 12.99
CA TYR A 124 1.55 5.19 12.47
C TYR A 124 0.57 5.89 11.52
N GLY A 125 -0.43 5.18 11.02
CA GLY A 125 -1.38 5.69 10.05
C GLY A 125 -1.12 5.30 8.60
N PHE A 126 -2.17 5.49 7.82
CA PHE A 126 -2.23 5.21 6.40
C PHE A 126 -1.58 6.34 5.63
N SER A 127 -0.80 5.98 4.59
CA SER A 127 -0.20 6.92 3.65
C SER A 127 -0.29 6.36 2.24
N ARG A 128 -0.12 7.21 1.21
CA ARG A 128 -0.19 6.79 -0.20
C ARG A 128 0.71 5.60 -0.50
N LEU A 129 1.99 5.66 -0.12
CA LEU A 129 2.96 4.61 -0.40
C LEU A 129 2.54 3.26 0.23
N ARG A 130 2.05 3.28 1.48
CA ARG A 130 1.62 2.07 2.18
C ARG A 130 0.35 1.49 1.57
N THR A 131 -0.63 2.34 1.27
CA THR A 131 -1.88 1.93 0.62
C THR A 131 -1.62 1.36 -0.79
N TYR A 132 -0.76 2.00 -1.60
CA TYR A 132 -0.35 1.47 -2.90
C TYR A 132 0.33 0.12 -2.77
N THR A 133 1.21 -0.04 -1.78
CA THR A 133 1.88 -1.32 -1.50
C THR A 133 0.88 -2.41 -1.09
N HIS A 134 -0.13 -2.08 -0.28
CA HIS A 134 -1.20 -3.02 0.09
C HIS A 134 -1.97 -3.53 -1.13
N VAL A 135 -2.41 -2.61 -2.01
CA VAL A 135 -3.13 -2.98 -3.24
C VAL A 135 -2.22 -3.76 -4.19
N PHE A 136 -0.94 -3.39 -4.28
CA PHE A 136 0.04 -4.10 -5.09
C PHE A 136 0.25 -5.54 -4.61
N MET A 137 0.39 -5.77 -3.30
CA MET A 137 0.52 -7.11 -2.73
C MET A 137 -0.66 -8.02 -3.07
N LEU A 138 -1.88 -7.48 -3.06
CA LEU A 138 -3.08 -8.25 -3.44
C LEU A 138 -3.02 -8.68 -4.91
N TRP A 139 -2.72 -7.76 -5.82
CA TRP A 139 -2.61 -8.08 -7.25
C TRP A 139 -1.42 -8.98 -7.57
N LEU A 140 -0.30 -8.83 -6.88
CA LEU A 140 0.86 -9.73 -7.00
C LEU A 140 0.51 -11.15 -6.53
N GLY A 141 -0.21 -11.28 -5.40
CA GLY A 141 -0.71 -12.57 -4.91
C GLY A 141 -1.70 -13.23 -5.87
N LEU A 142 -2.63 -12.46 -6.43
CA LEU A 142 -3.56 -12.94 -7.46
C LEU A 142 -2.84 -13.40 -8.72
N LEU A 143 -1.82 -12.66 -9.17
CA LEU A 143 -1.00 -13.03 -10.31
C LEU A 143 -0.23 -14.33 -10.05
N LEU A 144 0.36 -14.49 -8.87
CA LEU A 144 1.05 -15.73 -8.47
C LEU A 144 0.10 -16.93 -8.51
N VAL A 145 -1.12 -16.79 -7.96
CA VAL A 145 -2.16 -17.83 -8.04
C VAL A 145 -2.56 -18.12 -9.48
N ALA A 146 -2.75 -17.09 -10.30
CA ALA A 146 -3.08 -17.25 -11.71
C ALA A 146 -1.97 -18.00 -12.49
N VAL A 147 -0.70 -17.71 -12.21
CA VAL A 147 0.45 -18.41 -12.80
C VAL A 147 0.40 -19.90 -12.45
N VAL A 148 0.16 -20.25 -11.18
CA VAL A 148 0.02 -21.66 -10.76
C VAL A 148 -1.15 -22.35 -11.47
N ILE A 149 -2.31 -21.70 -11.57
CA ILE A 149 -3.49 -22.24 -12.25
C ILE A 149 -3.20 -22.47 -13.74
N LEU A 150 -2.53 -21.52 -14.39
CA LEU A 150 -2.18 -21.61 -15.82
C LEU A 150 -1.12 -22.68 -16.08
N GLU A 151 -0.13 -22.82 -15.20
CA GLU A 151 0.87 -23.88 -15.23
C GLU A 151 0.21 -25.26 -15.13
N ILE A 152 -0.68 -25.46 -14.14
CA ILE A 152 -1.42 -26.73 -13.96
C ILE A 152 -2.32 -27.02 -15.18
N ARG A 153 -2.93 -25.99 -15.77
CA ARG A 153 -3.76 -26.11 -16.98
C ARG A 153 -2.96 -26.23 -18.27
N ARG A 154 -1.63 -26.22 -18.22
CA ARG A 154 -0.73 -26.25 -19.39
C ARG A 154 -1.01 -25.11 -20.39
N ARG A 155 -1.44 -23.95 -19.91
CA ARG A 155 -1.75 -22.74 -20.72
C ARG A 155 -0.74 -21.62 -20.47
N GLU A 156 0.54 -21.97 -20.53
CA GLU A 156 1.67 -21.07 -20.25
C GLU A 156 1.66 -19.81 -21.16
N ARG A 157 1.16 -19.94 -22.40
CA ARG A 157 0.99 -18.82 -23.34
C ARG A 157 0.08 -17.69 -22.81
N ASN A 158 -0.83 -17.99 -21.88
CA ASN A 158 -1.76 -17.02 -21.32
C ASN A 158 -1.17 -16.25 -20.13
N ILE A 159 0.04 -16.58 -19.67
CA ILE A 159 0.68 -15.89 -18.54
C ILE A 159 0.93 -14.41 -18.88
N GLY A 160 1.31 -14.11 -20.13
CA GLY A 160 1.43 -12.72 -20.61
C GLY A 160 0.14 -11.93 -20.46
N LEU A 161 -1.00 -12.53 -20.82
CA LEU A 161 -2.32 -11.93 -20.64
C LEU A 161 -2.67 -11.75 -19.16
N ALA A 162 -2.35 -12.74 -18.31
CA ALA A 162 -2.58 -12.63 -16.87
C ALA A 162 -1.78 -11.45 -16.25
N MET A 163 -0.54 -11.23 -16.69
CA MET A 163 0.26 -10.08 -16.25
C MET A 163 -0.37 -8.74 -16.66
N VAL A 164 -0.83 -8.63 -17.91
CA VAL A 164 -1.52 -7.42 -18.40
C VAL A 164 -2.83 -7.18 -17.65
N LEU A 165 -3.61 -8.23 -17.40
CA LEU A 165 -4.84 -8.12 -16.61
C LEU A 165 -4.56 -7.73 -15.16
N ALA A 166 -3.50 -8.26 -14.55
CA ALA A 166 -3.11 -7.89 -13.19
C ALA A 166 -2.63 -6.43 -13.10
N SER A 167 -1.86 -5.96 -14.07
CA SER A 167 -1.39 -4.56 -14.10
C SER A 167 -2.54 -3.58 -14.36
N LEU A 168 -3.43 -3.87 -15.29
CA LEU A 168 -4.65 -3.09 -15.52
C LEU A 168 -5.54 -3.10 -14.28
N GLY A 169 -5.74 -4.28 -13.69
CA GLY A 169 -6.52 -4.47 -12.47
C GLY A 169 -5.97 -3.62 -11.31
N PHE A 170 -4.65 -3.58 -11.14
CA PHE A 170 -3.98 -2.74 -10.15
C PHE A 170 -4.28 -1.25 -10.38
N VAL A 171 -4.06 -0.73 -11.60
CA VAL A 171 -4.30 0.69 -11.92
C VAL A 171 -5.77 1.07 -11.76
N ILE A 172 -6.69 0.23 -12.24
CA ILE A 172 -8.13 0.44 -12.12
C ILE A 172 -8.53 0.44 -10.65
N SER A 173 -8.00 -0.49 -9.85
CA SER A 173 -8.29 -0.59 -8.42
C SER A 173 -7.90 0.68 -7.67
N LEU A 174 -6.71 1.24 -7.94
CA LEU A 174 -6.26 2.50 -7.35
C LEU A 174 -7.15 3.68 -7.76
N SER A 175 -7.59 3.70 -9.02
CA SER A 175 -8.47 4.76 -9.54
C SER A 175 -9.85 4.72 -8.90
N VAL A 176 -10.40 3.52 -8.64
CA VAL A 176 -11.74 3.33 -8.05
C VAL A 176 -11.73 3.57 -6.53
N LEU A 177 -10.66 3.20 -5.83
CA LEU A 177 -10.61 3.29 -4.36
C LEU A 177 -10.62 4.73 -3.83
N ASN A 178 -10.29 5.73 -4.67
CA ASN A 178 -10.02 7.10 -4.26
C ASN A 178 -9.09 7.13 -3.01
N VAL A 179 -7.81 6.88 -3.26
CA VAL A 179 -6.84 6.58 -2.20
C VAL A 179 -6.73 7.70 -1.16
N ASP A 180 -6.79 8.96 -1.57
CA ASP A 180 -6.72 10.09 -0.62
C ASP A 180 -7.97 10.14 0.29
N ALA A 181 -9.16 9.90 -0.26
CA ALA A 181 -10.38 9.81 0.54
C ALA A 181 -10.36 8.60 1.49
N PHE A 182 -9.82 7.46 1.05
CA PHE A 182 -9.63 6.27 1.87
C PHE A 182 -8.67 6.52 3.04
N ILE A 183 -7.52 7.16 2.77
CA ILE A 183 -6.52 7.54 3.78
C ILE A 183 -7.14 8.40 4.87
N VAL A 184 -7.91 9.43 4.51
CA VAL A 184 -8.57 10.30 5.50
C VAL A 184 -9.53 9.49 6.38
N LYS A 185 -10.44 8.73 5.77
CA LYS A 185 -11.43 7.94 6.52
C LYS A 185 -10.77 6.98 7.49
N GLN A 186 -9.74 6.27 7.02
CA GLN A 186 -9.08 5.25 7.81
C GLN A 186 -8.24 5.87 8.94
N ASN A 187 -7.52 6.98 8.70
CA ASN A 187 -6.78 7.69 9.75
C ASN A 187 -7.68 8.33 10.79
N ILE A 188 -8.88 8.81 10.42
CA ILE A 188 -9.84 9.36 11.39
C ILE A 188 -10.52 8.23 12.18
N GLN A 189 -10.93 7.16 11.51
CA GLN A 189 -11.51 5.97 12.16
C GLN A 189 -10.55 5.37 13.18
N ARG A 190 -9.26 5.34 12.84
CA ARG A 190 -8.16 4.93 13.72
C ARG A 190 -8.19 5.63 15.08
N GLU A 191 -8.38 6.95 15.08
CA GLU A 191 -8.42 7.78 16.29
C GLU A 191 -9.69 7.54 17.10
N THR A 192 -10.84 7.38 16.44
CA THR A 192 -12.11 7.06 17.14
C THR A 192 -12.06 5.73 17.88
N GLN A 193 -11.41 4.72 17.29
CA GLN A 193 -11.23 3.41 17.91
C GLN A 193 -10.28 3.48 19.11
N SER A 194 -9.20 4.28 19.01
CA SER A 194 -8.25 4.50 20.10
C SER A 194 -8.85 5.20 21.31
N ALA A 195 -9.80 6.13 21.11
CA ALA A 195 -10.50 6.77 22.22
C ALA A 195 -11.28 5.77 23.08
N THR A 196 -11.65 4.61 22.51
CA THR A 196 -12.44 3.57 23.18
C THR A 196 -11.56 2.49 23.83
N ASP A 197 -10.40 2.14 23.24
CA ASP A 197 -9.52 1.07 23.72
C ASP A 197 -8.14 1.61 24.16
N LYS A 198 -8.00 1.86 25.47
CA LYS A 198 -6.78 2.41 26.09
C LYS A 198 -5.61 1.42 26.11
N THR A 199 -5.85 0.15 25.84
CA THR A 199 -4.83 -0.92 25.87
C THR A 199 -3.81 -0.76 24.73
N PHE A 200 -4.22 -0.14 23.61
CA PHE A 200 -3.37 0.14 22.44
C PHE A 200 -2.90 1.60 22.35
N ALA A 201 -3.22 2.45 23.33
CA ALA A 201 -2.93 3.89 23.27
C ALA A 201 -1.46 4.23 23.59
N GLN A 202 -0.74 3.39 24.35
CA GLN A 202 0.64 3.66 24.73
C GLN A 202 1.60 3.33 23.57
N GLY A 203 2.18 4.37 22.95
CA GLY A 203 3.20 4.26 21.90
C GLY A 203 2.70 4.45 20.45
N ARG A 204 1.42 4.79 20.25
CA ARG A 204 0.86 5.11 18.93
C ARG A 204 1.21 6.55 18.52
N ALA A 205 1.44 6.77 17.22
CA ALA A 205 1.54 8.13 16.71
C ALA A 205 0.18 8.82 16.74
N ASP A 206 0.17 10.09 17.15
CA ASP A 206 -1.01 10.95 17.13
C ASP A 206 -1.47 11.19 15.67
N LEU A 207 -2.68 11.74 15.48
CA LEU A 207 -3.17 12.12 14.17
C LEU A 207 -2.29 13.19 13.55
N ASP A 208 -1.64 12.81 12.46
CA ASP A 208 -0.86 13.69 11.61
C ASP A 208 -1.78 14.48 10.69
N ALA A 209 -2.25 15.62 11.20
CA ALA A 209 -3.10 16.55 10.46
C ALA A 209 -2.33 17.25 9.32
N GLN A 210 -1.02 17.37 9.46
CA GLN A 210 -0.16 18.00 8.47
C GLN A 210 -0.08 17.15 7.20
N TYR A 211 -0.04 15.82 7.33
CA TYR A 211 -0.10 14.91 6.19
C TYR A 211 -1.36 15.11 5.31
N PHE A 212 -2.47 15.57 5.88
CA PHE A 212 -3.67 15.87 5.09
C PHE A 212 -3.49 17.04 4.13
N LEU A 213 -2.54 17.94 4.38
CA LEU A 213 -2.21 19.04 3.48
C LEU A 213 -1.57 18.54 2.18
N ASP A 214 -0.81 17.45 2.25
CA ASP A 214 -0.17 16.86 1.08
C ASP A 214 -1.19 16.17 0.15
N LEU A 215 -2.32 15.69 0.70
CA LEU A 215 -3.35 14.96 -0.06
C LEU A 215 -4.05 15.87 -1.09
N SER A 216 -4.65 15.28 -2.12
CA SER A 216 -5.40 16.03 -3.14
C SER A 216 -6.74 16.56 -2.61
N ASP A 217 -7.51 17.20 -3.48
CA ASP A 217 -8.84 17.73 -3.19
C ASP A 217 -9.86 16.64 -2.82
N ASP A 218 -9.61 15.38 -3.20
CA ASP A 218 -10.48 14.25 -2.87
C ASP A 218 -10.50 13.95 -1.36
N ALA A 219 -9.49 14.43 -0.62
CA ALA A 219 -9.45 14.37 0.83
C ALA A 219 -10.44 15.33 1.51
N ILE A 220 -10.90 16.39 0.84
CA ILE A 220 -11.69 17.46 1.46
C ILE A 220 -13.10 16.98 1.86
N PRO A 221 -13.90 16.35 0.98
CA PRO A 221 -15.22 15.85 1.38
C PRO A 221 -15.22 14.93 2.61
N PRO A 222 -14.33 13.91 2.73
CA PRO A 222 -14.28 13.10 3.95
C PRO A 222 -13.79 13.87 5.19
N LEU A 223 -12.89 14.85 5.05
CA LEU A 223 -12.49 15.72 6.17
C LEU A 223 -13.67 16.56 6.68
N VAL A 224 -14.43 17.17 5.77
CA VAL A 224 -15.64 17.95 6.10
C VAL A 224 -16.70 17.07 6.79
N ASN A 225 -16.95 15.88 6.25
CA ASN A 225 -17.88 14.93 6.87
C ASN A 225 -17.44 14.52 8.27
N ALA A 226 -16.13 14.29 8.48
CA ALA A 226 -15.59 13.99 9.79
C ALA A 226 -15.72 15.18 10.75
N PHE A 227 -15.44 16.40 10.30
CA PHE A 227 -15.55 17.63 11.10
C PHE A 227 -16.97 17.86 11.67
N HIS A 228 -18.00 17.50 10.90
CA HIS A 228 -19.40 17.55 11.36
C HIS A 228 -19.79 16.41 12.30
N SER A 229 -19.01 15.34 12.36
CA SER A 229 -19.33 14.18 13.20
C SER A 229 -19.17 14.54 14.69
N LYS A 230 -20.21 14.29 15.48
CA LYS A 230 -20.25 14.60 16.93
C LYS A 230 -19.48 13.59 17.79
N SER A 231 -19.04 12.49 17.19
CA SER A 231 -18.37 11.38 17.88
C SER A 231 -16.86 11.57 18.03
N LEU A 232 -16.28 12.63 17.44
CA LEU A 232 -14.84 12.87 17.50
C LEU A 232 -14.45 13.63 18.77
N PRO A 233 -13.30 13.29 19.39
CA PRO A 233 -12.69 14.12 20.43
C PRO A 233 -12.43 15.55 19.92
N ALA A 234 -12.51 16.54 20.81
CA ALA A 234 -12.31 17.94 20.47
C ALA A 234 -10.94 18.20 19.81
N SER A 235 -9.86 17.62 20.35
CA SER A 235 -8.51 17.72 19.78
C SER A 235 -8.40 17.21 18.34
N VAL A 236 -9.07 16.09 18.04
CA VAL A 236 -9.10 15.54 16.67
C VAL A 236 -9.90 16.43 15.74
N LYS A 237 -11.02 16.98 16.21
CA LYS A 237 -11.84 17.91 15.43
C LYS A 237 -11.08 19.20 15.11
N GLU A 238 -10.34 19.75 16.08
CA GLU A 238 -9.52 20.94 15.91
C GLU A 238 -8.40 20.73 14.88
N LYS A 239 -7.71 19.59 14.93
CA LYS A 239 -6.73 19.17 13.91
C LYS A 239 -7.31 19.11 12.50
N ILE A 240 -8.50 18.52 12.35
CA ILE A 240 -9.20 18.46 11.06
C ILE A 240 -9.59 19.86 10.58
N GLY A 241 -10.09 20.71 11.48
CA GLY A 241 -10.44 22.09 11.19
C GLY A 241 -9.23 22.92 10.75
N ALA A 242 -8.08 22.75 11.41
CA ALA A 242 -6.83 23.39 11.02
C ALA A 242 -6.39 22.96 9.62
N ALA A 243 -6.39 21.66 9.31
CA ALA A 243 -6.03 21.15 7.99
C ALA A 243 -6.97 21.67 6.87
N LEU A 244 -8.28 21.74 7.15
CA LEU A 244 -9.27 22.31 6.23
C LEU A 244 -9.02 23.81 6.00
N THR A 245 -8.72 24.56 7.05
CA THR A 245 -8.44 26.01 7.00
C THR A 245 -7.19 26.29 6.17
N CYS A 246 -6.10 25.55 6.39
CA CYS A 246 -4.88 25.66 5.59
C CYS A 246 -5.15 25.40 4.10
N LYS A 247 -5.91 24.32 3.78
CA LYS A 247 -6.27 23.98 2.39
C LYS A 247 -7.18 25.03 1.74
N GLN A 248 -8.14 25.57 2.48
CA GLN A 248 -9.02 26.62 1.98
C GLN A 248 -8.21 27.87 1.63
N TYR A 249 -7.34 28.30 2.53
CA TYR A 249 -6.49 29.47 2.32
C TYR A 249 -5.54 29.33 1.13
N GLU A 250 -4.91 28.17 0.96
CA GLU A 250 -4.06 27.89 -0.19
C GLU A 250 -4.82 28.01 -1.52
N ARG A 251 -6.07 27.53 -1.56
CA ARG A 251 -6.94 27.64 -2.74
C ARG A 251 -7.40 29.07 -3.01
N GLU A 252 -7.69 29.84 -1.97
CA GLU A 252 -8.09 31.24 -2.10
C GLU A 252 -6.94 32.13 -2.59
N GLN A 253 -5.71 31.81 -2.20
CA GLN A 253 -4.51 32.49 -2.73
C GLN A 253 -4.21 32.13 -4.19
N ASP A 254 -4.68 30.97 -4.69
CA ASP A 254 -4.50 30.60 -6.09
C ASP A 254 -5.46 31.40 -6.98
N GLU A 255 -5.12 32.67 -7.26
CA GLU A 255 -5.88 33.58 -8.12
C GLU A 255 -5.94 33.14 -9.60
N ARG A 256 -5.29 32.03 -9.96
CA ARG A 256 -5.30 31.53 -11.33
C ARG A 256 -6.72 31.07 -11.69
N LYS A 257 -7.36 31.81 -12.59
CA LYS A 257 -8.61 31.38 -13.23
C LYS A 257 -8.38 30.04 -13.91
N VAL A 258 -8.96 28.99 -13.35
CA VAL A 258 -8.82 27.63 -13.87
C VAL A 258 -9.53 27.58 -15.23
N PRO A 259 -8.81 27.27 -16.32
CA PRO A 259 -9.45 27.13 -17.62
C PRO A 259 -10.36 25.90 -17.60
N TRP A 260 -11.42 25.88 -18.43
CA TRP A 260 -12.39 24.78 -18.41
C TRP A 260 -11.77 23.41 -18.74
N GLN A 261 -10.63 23.40 -19.42
CA GLN A 261 -9.86 22.20 -19.74
C GLN A 261 -9.19 21.57 -18.51
N ALA A 262 -8.92 22.36 -17.47
CA ALA A 262 -8.38 21.90 -16.20
C ALA A 262 -9.49 21.59 -15.19
N PHE A 263 -10.71 21.34 -15.67
CA PHE A 263 -11.83 20.92 -14.83
C PHE A 263 -11.58 19.52 -14.25
N HIS A 264 -11.75 19.40 -12.94
CA HIS A 264 -11.68 18.13 -12.21
C HIS A 264 -12.87 18.00 -11.27
N PHE A 265 -13.50 16.81 -11.25
CA PHE A 265 -14.61 16.50 -10.34
C PHE A 265 -14.21 16.62 -8.86
N SER A 266 -12.97 16.24 -8.54
CA SER A 266 -12.37 16.37 -7.21
C SER A 266 -12.44 17.81 -6.68
N ARG A 267 -12.04 18.78 -7.52
CA ARG A 267 -12.07 20.22 -7.19
C ARG A 267 -13.50 20.74 -6.98
N LEU A 268 -14.43 20.33 -7.83
CA LEU A 268 -15.84 20.71 -7.70
C LEU A 268 -16.45 20.18 -6.39
N ASN A 269 -16.19 18.92 -6.05
CA ASN A 269 -16.68 18.31 -4.81
C ASN A 269 -16.07 18.99 -3.58
N ALA A 270 -14.80 19.37 -3.63
CA ALA A 270 -14.14 20.15 -2.59
C ALA A 270 -14.81 21.52 -2.40
N ASP A 271 -15.10 22.25 -3.48
CA ASP A 271 -15.78 23.56 -3.40
C ASP A 271 -17.18 23.45 -2.79
N ILE A 272 -17.92 22.39 -3.13
CA ILE A 272 -19.23 22.09 -2.53
C ILE A 272 -19.07 21.78 -1.04
N ALA A 273 -18.05 21.01 -0.66
CA ALA A 273 -17.81 20.63 0.73
C ALA A 273 -17.40 21.84 1.59
N PHE A 274 -16.52 22.72 1.11
CA PHE A 274 -16.11 23.93 1.85
C PHE A 274 -17.27 24.87 2.14
N LYS A 275 -18.23 25.02 1.21
CA LYS A 275 -19.43 25.83 1.43
C LYS A 275 -20.26 25.38 2.64
N GLN A 276 -20.14 24.11 3.04
CA GLN A 276 -20.86 23.57 4.19
C GLN A 276 -20.21 23.97 5.53
N VAL A 277 -18.89 24.15 5.55
CA VAL A 277 -18.10 24.42 6.79
C VAL A 277 -17.57 25.84 6.91
N ASN A 278 -17.68 26.67 5.86
CA ASN A 278 -17.04 27.99 5.80
C ASN A 278 -17.23 28.84 7.07
N LYS A 279 -18.47 28.93 7.59
CA LYS A 279 -18.77 29.70 8.80
C LYS A 279 -18.15 29.15 10.08
N GLU A 280 -17.96 27.84 10.16
CA GLU A 280 -17.30 27.20 11.30
C GLU A 280 -15.78 27.32 11.20
N LEU A 281 -15.23 27.40 9.99
CA LEU A 281 -13.80 27.62 9.76
C LEU A 281 -13.35 29.05 10.08
N ASP A 282 -14.25 30.05 10.04
CA ASP A 282 -13.95 31.44 10.44
C ASP A 282 -13.41 31.57 11.87
N THR A 283 -13.64 30.58 12.75
CA THR A 283 -13.08 30.58 14.12
C THR A 283 -11.60 30.23 14.15
N TYR A 284 -11.06 29.64 13.08
CA TYR A 284 -9.66 29.27 12.94
C TYR A 284 -8.92 30.43 12.29
N LYS A 285 -7.92 30.98 12.99
CA LYS A 285 -7.20 32.17 12.51
C LYS A 285 -5.87 31.77 11.91
N ILE A 286 -5.57 32.28 10.74
CA ILE A 286 -4.26 32.09 10.12
C ILE A 286 -3.34 33.21 10.59
N THR A 287 -2.25 32.83 11.26
CA THR A 287 -1.20 33.73 11.71
C THR A 287 0.09 33.40 10.95
N THR A 288 0.85 34.42 10.59
CA THR A 288 2.18 34.22 9.97
C THR A 288 3.24 34.59 11.00
N THR A 289 3.93 33.59 11.52
CA THR A 289 4.99 33.75 12.52
C THR A 289 6.31 33.31 11.90
N ASP A 290 7.28 34.22 11.86
CA ASP A 290 8.66 33.94 11.39
C ASP A 290 8.73 33.34 9.97
N GLY A 291 7.88 33.83 9.06
CA GLY A 291 7.78 33.34 7.67
C GLY A 291 7.06 32.00 7.51
N SER A 292 6.72 31.31 8.60
CA SER A 292 5.88 30.10 8.59
C SER A 292 4.41 30.44 8.83
N ARG A 293 3.52 29.84 8.03
CA ARG A 293 2.07 30.02 8.17
C ARG A 293 1.54 29.00 9.16
N GLN A 294 0.75 29.45 10.13
CA GLN A 294 0.17 28.60 11.16
C GLN A 294 -1.31 28.93 11.35
N VAL A 295 -2.11 27.94 11.74
CA VAL A 295 -3.51 28.11 12.14
C VAL A 295 -3.61 27.98 13.64
N GLU A 296 -4.17 29.01 14.28
CA GLU A 296 -4.58 29.00 15.68
C GLU A 296 -6.00 28.42 15.77
N THR A 297 -6.16 27.33 16.53
CA THR A 297 -7.46 26.70 16.77
C THR A 297 -8.25 27.43 17.85
N PRO A 298 -9.57 27.21 17.94
CA PRO A 298 -10.38 27.74 19.04
C PRO A 298 -9.91 27.30 20.43
N GLY A 299 -9.20 26.15 20.53
CA GLY A 299 -8.58 25.63 21.74
C GLY A 299 -7.23 26.28 22.08
N GLY A 300 -6.70 27.15 21.22
CA GLY A 300 -5.41 27.82 21.39
C GLY A 300 -4.19 26.99 20.97
N GLU A 301 -4.39 25.88 20.25
CA GLU A 301 -3.30 25.10 19.66
C GLU A 301 -2.90 25.71 18.30
N GLU A 302 -1.60 25.72 18.00
CA GLU A 302 -1.07 26.20 16.72
C GLU A 302 -0.67 25.03 15.81
N PHE A 303 -1.14 25.05 14.57
CA PHE A 303 -0.84 24.02 13.57
C PHE A 303 -0.15 24.60 12.34
N PRO A 304 0.96 24.00 11.87
CA PRO A 304 1.64 24.47 10.68
C PRO A 304 0.84 24.21 9.40
N CYS A 305 0.75 25.23 8.53
CA CYS A 305 0.18 25.15 7.19
C CYS A 305 1.27 25.02 6.12
N TYR A 306 2.14 24.01 6.22
CA TYR A 306 3.07 23.67 5.16
C TYR A 306 3.06 22.17 4.87
N GLN A 307 3.18 21.84 3.59
CA GLN A 307 3.32 20.46 3.11
C GLN A 307 4.67 19.89 3.52
N TYR A 308 4.75 18.58 3.71
CA TYR A 308 6.05 17.93 3.93
C TYR A 308 6.86 18.01 2.62
N TYR A 309 7.95 18.79 2.63
CA TYR A 309 8.98 18.72 1.60
C TYR A 309 9.73 17.39 1.78
N TYR A 310 9.21 16.32 1.19
CA TYR A 310 10.00 15.14 0.90
C TYR A 310 10.67 15.38 -0.45
N ASP A 311 11.93 15.83 -0.42
CA ASP A 311 12.85 15.73 -1.57
C ASP A 311 13.10 14.26 -1.94
#